data_AF-A0AAD5GTN5-F1
#
_entry.id   AF-A0AAD5GTN5-F1
#
_cell.length_a   1.000
_cell.length_b   1.000
_cell.length_c   1.000
_cell.angle_alpha   90.00
_cell.angle_beta   90.00
_cell.angle_gamma   90.00
#
_symmetry.space_group_name_H-M   'P 1'
#
loop_
_entity.id
_entity.type
_entity.pdbx_description
1 polymer ?
#
loop_
_entity_poly.entity_id
_entity_poly.type
_entity_poly.pdbx_seq_one_letter_code
_entity_poly.pdbx_strand_id
1 'polypeptide(L)'
;MDVDAQPMMEETVLVGDDLMLGPPSPVIPPEIASHVLEGVNLCDGILRNLFLCLQVNDIEPFCQEEIALYRECAEKRDKELRQRLQDSEYKLGLSMPLDLAKERASQLESETTTLERHVNHVQIHN
;
A
#
# COMPACT_ATOMS: atom_id res chain seq x y z
N MET A 1 35.07 37.04 -19.30
CA MET A 1 35.11 35.96 -18.28
C MET A 1 33.79 35.24 -18.43
N ASP A 2 33.76 34.25 -19.32
CA ASP A 2 32.62 33.36 -19.51
C ASP A 2 32.60 32.40 -18.31
N VAL A 3 31.55 32.52 -17.48
CA VAL A 3 31.34 31.68 -16.32
C VAL A 3 30.34 30.62 -16.73
N ASP A 4 30.83 29.38 -16.86
CA ASP A 4 30.03 28.17 -17.11
C ASP A 4 28.83 28.11 -16.16
N ALA A 5 27.63 28.19 -16.73
CA ALA A 5 26.39 27.87 -16.03
C ALA A 5 26.30 26.35 -15.91
N GLN A 6 26.82 25.80 -14.80
CA GLN A 6 26.45 24.44 -14.39
C GLN A 6 24.95 24.41 -14.09
N PRO A 7 24.19 23.43 -14.60
CA PRO A 7 22.80 23.28 -14.19
C PRO A 7 22.82 22.88 -12.72
N MET A 8 22.35 23.78 -11.85
CA MET A 8 22.05 23.40 -10.48
C MET A 8 20.94 22.35 -10.58
N MET A 9 21.24 21.12 -10.15
CA MET A 9 20.21 20.13 -9.87
C MET A 9 19.22 20.79 -8.91
N GLU A 10 18.02 21.07 -9.39
CA GLU A 10 16.90 21.32 -8.49
C GLU A 10 16.76 20.05 -7.65
N GLU A 11 17.24 20.11 -6.41
CA GLU A 11 16.83 19.16 -5.38
C GLU A 11 15.32 19.33 -5.28
N THR A 12 14.57 18.47 -5.97
CA THR A 12 13.14 18.32 -5.73
C THR A 12 13.03 17.73 -4.33
N VAL A 13 12.96 18.63 -3.35
CA VAL A 13 12.66 18.30 -1.96
C VAL A 13 11.32 17.59 -2.00
N LEU A 14 11.35 16.27 -1.86
CA LEU A 14 10.15 15.46 -1.77
C LEU A 14 9.39 15.92 -0.53
N VAL A 15 8.30 16.65 -0.76
CA VAL A 15 7.40 17.12 0.31
C VAL A 15 6.63 15.90 0.82
N GLY A 16 6.23 15.91 2.10
CA GLY A 16 5.58 14.76 2.76
C GLY A 16 4.39 14.14 2.02
N ASP A 17 3.71 14.90 1.14
CA ASP A 17 2.61 14.41 0.29
C ASP A 17 3.09 13.50 -0.86
N ASP A 18 4.29 13.74 -1.40
CA ASP A 18 4.93 12.88 -2.42
C ASP A 18 5.38 11.53 -1.83
N LEU A 19 5.39 11.39 -0.50
CA LEU A 19 5.70 10.15 0.19
C LEU A 19 4.48 9.24 0.41
N MET A 20 3.29 9.71 0.04
CA MET A 20 2.00 9.00 0.16
C MET A 20 1.45 8.55 -1.21
N LEU A 21 2.33 8.39 -2.21
CA LEU A 21 1.94 8.04 -3.59
C LEU A 21 1.64 6.55 -3.82
N GLY A 22 1.74 5.72 -2.78
CA GLY A 22 1.46 4.29 -2.88
C GLY A 22 -0.04 3.98 -2.82
N PRO A 23 -0.54 2.98 -3.57
CA PRO A 23 -1.90 2.48 -3.36
C PRO A 23 -2.07 2.01 -1.91
N PRO A 24 -3.21 2.30 -1.27
CA PRO A 24 -3.44 1.92 0.11
C PRO A 24 -3.25 0.42 0.31
N SER A 25 -2.85 0.03 1.51
CA SER A 25 -2.68 -1.38 1.86
C SER A 25 -3.97 -2.16 1.59
N PRO A 26 -3.87 -3.39 1.05
CA PRO A 26 -5.04 -4.17 0.69
C PRO A 26 -5.89 -4.50 1.92
N VAL A 27 -7.22 -4.35 1.77
CA VAL A 27 -8.17 -4.76 2.81
C VAL A 27 -8.36 -6.26 2.72
N ILE A 28 -8.06 -6.98 3.80
CA ILE A 28 -8.19 -8.43 3.88
C ILE A 28 -9.47 -8.77 4.66
N PRO A 29 -10.43 -9.49 4.06
CA PRO A 29 -11.60 -10.00 4.77
C PRO A 29 -11.18 -10.92 5.92
N PRO A 30 -11.78 -10.78 7.12
CA PRO A 30 -11.38 -11.54 8.31
C PRO A 30 -11.55 -13.06 8.12
N GLU A 31 -12.49 -13.49 7.27
CA GLU A 31 -12.77 -14.90 7.00
C GLU A 31 -11.60 -15.63 6.32
N ILE A 32 -10.80 -14.90 5.52
CA ILE A 32 -9.66 -15.46 4.78
C ILE A 32 -8.31 -14.99 5.33
N ALA A 33 -8.31 -14.15 6.37
CA ALA A 33 -7.10 -13.54 6.89
C ALA A 33 -6.04 -14.57 7.29
N SER A 34 -6.42 -15.65 7.96
CA SER A 34 -5.49 -16.72 8.35
C SER A 34 -4.82 -17.38 7.14
N HIS A 35 -5.56 -17.59 6.05
CA HIS A 35 -5.03 -18.20 4.83
C HIS A 35 -4.13 -17.24 4.04
N VAL A 36 -4.55 -15.98 3.89
CA VAL A 36 -3.84 -15.00 3.06
C VAL A 36 -2.54 -14.54 3.74
N LEU A 37 -2.55 -14.39 5.07
CA LEU A 37 -1.41 -13.92 5.85
C LEU A 37 -0.37 -15.01 6.16
N GLU A 38 -0.68 -16.28 5.90
CA GLU A 38 0.21 -17.38 6.26
C GLU A 38 1.58 -17.28 5.57
N GLY A 39 2.65 -17.20 6.36
CA GLY A 39 4.02 -17.10 5.86
C GLY A 39 4.39 -15.74 5.23
N VAL A 40 3.53 -14.73 5.32
CA VAL A 40 3.84 -13.37 4.87
C VAL A 40 4.63 -12.64 5.94
N ASN A 41 5.68 -11.92 5.55
CA ASN A 41 6.39 -11.02 6.47
C ASN A 41 5.55 -9.76 6.70
N LEU A 42 5.00 -9.61 7.91
CA LEU A 42 4.15 -8.47 8.29
C LEU A 42 4.93 -7.20 8.67
N CYS A 43 6.26 -7.25 8.60
CA CYS A 43 7.17 -6.15 8.94
C CYS A 43 7.20 -5.82 10.45
N ASP A 44 6.67 -6.67 11.33
CA ASP A 44 6.54 -6.40 12.77
C ASP A 44 7.87 -6.03 13.45
N GLY A 45 8.95 -6.73 13.09
CA GLY A 45 10.28 -6.44 13.65
C GLY A 45 10.81 -5.07 13.21
N ILE A 46 10.62 -4.72 11.94
CA ILE A 46 11.04 -3.44 11.38
C ILE A 46 10.19 -2.31 11.96
N LEU A 47 8.87 -2.53 12.05
CA LEU A 47 7.93 -1.59 12.64
C LEU A 47 8.25 -1.31 14.12
N ARG A 48 8.61 -2.35 14.88
CA ARG A 48 9.06 -2.20 16.28
C ARG A 48 10.32 -1.34 16.38
N ASN A 49 11.28 -1.53 15.49
CA ASN A 49 12.51 -0.73 15.47
C ASN A 49 12.22 0.73 15.11
N LEU A 50 11.35 0.96 14.12
CA LEU A 50 10.89 2.30 13.76
C LEU A 50 10.22 2.99 14.94
N PHE A 51 9.29 2.33 15.63
CA PHE A 51 8.66 2.89 16.83
C PHE A 51 9.67 3.21 17.93
N LEU A 52 10.66 2.34 18.14
CA LEU A 52 11.72 2.61 19.12
C LEU A 52 12.54 3.85 18.73
N CYS A 53 12.91 3.99 17.46
CA CYS A 53 13.62 5.16 16.99
C CYS A 53 12.81 6.45 17.19
N LEU A 54 11.52 6.41 16.85
CA LEU A 54 10.58 7.54 17.03
C LEU A 54 10.30 7.87 18.51
N GLN A 55 10.44 6.91 19.42
CA GLN A 55 10.32 7.16 20.85
C GLN A 55 11.56 7.83 21.44
N VAL A 56 12.74 7.49 20.91
CA VAL A 56 14.03 8.01 21.41
C VAL A 56 14.35 9.37 20.78
N ASN A 57 13.95 9.59 19.53
CA ASN A 57 14.19 10.81 18.78
C ASN A 57 12.85 11.43 18.36
N ASP A 58 12.66 12.73 18.60
CA ASP A 58 11.42 13.48 18.33
C ASP A 58 11.11 13.70 16.82
N ILE A 59 11.14 12.64 16.00
CA ILE A 59 10.93 12.62 14.53
C ILE A 59 12.07 13.34 13.77
N GLU A 60 12.07 13.21 12.44
CA GLU A 60 13.07 13.59 11.44
C GLU A 60 14.11 14.65 11.85
N PRO A 61 15.41 14.42 11.54
CA PRO A 61 15.93 13.52 10.49
C PRO A 61 16.44 12.14 10.97
N PHE A 62 16.27 11.78 12.24
CA PHE A 62 17.03 10.66 12.83
C PHE A 62 16.61 9.25 12.39
N CYS A 63 15.32 9.03 12.09
CA CYS A 63 14.77 7.69 11.83
C CYS A 63 14.58 7.34 10.35
N GLN A 64 15.29 8.03 9.45
CA GLN A 64 15.12 7.86 8.00
C GLN A 64 15.41 6.43 7.53
N GLU A 65 16.38 5.76 8.15
CA GLU A 65 16.74 4.39 7.79
C GLU A 65 15.62 3.40 8.16
N GLU A 66 15.08 3.49 9.38
CA GLU A 66 13.96 2.66 9.81
C GLU A 66 12.70 2.92 8.98
N ILE A 67 12.45 4.17 8.60
CA ILE A 67 11.34 4.55 7.71
C ILE A 67 11.52 3.90 6.34
N ALA A 68 12.71 3.99 5.75
CA ALA A 68 13.00 3.40 4.44
C ALA A 68 12.86 1.87 4.46
N LEU A 69 13.40 1.21 5.49
CA LEU A 69 13.27 -0.24 5.67
C LEU A 69 11.81 -0.68 5.84
N TYR A 70 11.03 0.08 6.61
CA TYR A 70 9.61 -0.22 6.80
C TYR A 70 8.83 -0.08 5.49
N ARG A 71 9.10 0.97 4.72
CA ARG A 71 8.46 1.19 3.41
C ARG A 71 8.75 0.06 2.43
N GLU A 72 10.02 -0.32 2.27
CA GLU A 72 10.39 -1.43 1.38
C GLU A 72 9.68 -2.73 1.77
N CYS A 73 9.63 -3.02 3.08
CA CYS A 73 8.92 -4.20 3.57
C CYS A 73 7.42 -4.12 3.33
N ALA A 74 6.79 -2.97 3.62
CA ALA A 74 5.35 -2.77 3.44
C ALA A 74 4.95 -2.88 1.96
N GLU A 75 5.74 -2.32 1.03
CA GLU A 75 5.50 -2.45 -0.40
C GLU A 75 5.55 -3.91 -0.88
N LYS A 76 6.57 -4.65 -0.43
CA LYS A 76 6.71 -6.08 -0.75
C LYS A 76 5.55 -6.90 -0.19
N ARG A 77 5.18 -6.65 1.07
CA ARG A 77 4.04 -7.28 1.74
C ARG A 77 2.75 -7.02 0.98
N ASP A 78 2.46 -5.75 0.68
CA ASP A 78 1.21 -5.36 0.04
C ASP A 78 1.09 -5.91 -1.39
N LYS A 79 2.21 -5.99 -2.12
CA LYS A 79 2.27 -6.66 -3.42
C LYS A 79 1.93 -8.16 -3.32
N GLU A 80 2.52 -8.85 -2.35
CA GLU A 80 2.26 -10.28 -2.13
C GLU A 80 0.80 -10.53 -1.73
N LEU A 81 0.26 -9.72 -0.81
CA LEU A 81 -1.12 -9.83 -0.36
C LEU A 81 -2.13 -9.60 -1.48
N ARG A 82 -1.92 -8.58 -2.33
CA ARG A 82 -2.78 -8.34 -3.50
C ARG A 82 -2.81 -9.54 -4.44
N GLN A 83 -1.65 -10.15 -4.72
CA GLN A 83 -1.58 -11.34 -5.57
C GLN A 83 -2.35 -12.52 -4.95
N ARG A 84 -2.14 -12.79 -3.67
CA ARG A 84 -2.82 -13.90 -2.96
C ARG A 84 -4.33 -13.72 -2.91
N LEU A 85 -4.82 -12.49 -2.71
CA LEU A 85 -6.24 -12.18 -2.74
C LEU A 85 -6.83 -12.44 -4.14
N GLN A 86 -6.17 -11.96 -5.19
CA GLN A 86 -6.61 -12.21 -6.57
C GLN A 86 -6.63 -13.70 -6.91
N ASP A 87 -5.59 -14.44 -6.53
CA ASP A 87 -5.53 -15.88 -6.76
C ASP A 87 -6.63 -16.64 -5.99
N SER A 88 -6.97 -16.17 -4.79
CA SER A 88 -8.04 -16.77 -3.97
C SER A 88 -9.42 -16.53 -4.59
N GLU A 89 -9.70 -15.31 -5.02
CA GLU A 89 -10.95 -14.99 -5.74
C GLU A 89 -11.06 -15.75 -7.05
N TYR A 90 -9.96 -15.85 -7.82
CA TYR A 90 -9.93 -16.60 -9.07
C TYR A 90 -10.25 -18.09 -8.85
N LYS A 91 -9.61 -18.73 -7.86
CA LYS A 91 -9.88 -20.13 -7.50
C LYS A 91 -11.32 -20.33 -7.02
N LEU A 92 -11.82 -19.40 -6.20
CA LEU A 92 -13.21 -19.44 -5.73
C LEU A 92 -14.17 -19.37 -6.92
N GLY A 93 -13.94 -18.44 -7.85
CA GLY A 93 -14.73 -18.27 -9.07
C GLY A 93 -14.77 -19.52 -9.96
N LEU A 94 -13.67 -20.27 -10.08
CA LEU A 94 -13.64 -21.54 -10.82
C LEU A 94 -14.50 -22.64 -10.19
N SER A 95 -14.67 -22.62 -8.87
CA SER A 95 -15.45 -23.62 -8.12
C SER A 95 -16.92 -23.21 -7.89
N MET A 96 -17.26 -21.96 -8.19
CA MET A 96 -18.58 -21.40 -7.88
C MET A 96 -19.62 -21.71 -8.97
N PRO A 97 -20.84 -22.14 -8.60
CA PRO A 97 -21.95 -22.24 -9.54
C PRO A 97 -22.21 -20.93 -10.28
N LEU A 98 -22.56 -21.00 -11.57
CA LEU A 98 -22.68 -19.85 -12.46
C LEU A 98 -23.60 -18.73 -11.92
N ASP A 99 -24.70 -19.10 -11.28
CA ASP A 99 -25.68 -18.15 -10.76
C ASP A 99 -25.12 -17.34 -9.58
N LEU A 100 -24.39 -18.00 -8.67
CA LEU A 100 -23.70 -17.35 -7.56
C LEU A 100 -22.52 -16.51 -8.04
N ALA A 101 -21.81 -16.96 -9.09
CA ALA A 101 -20.70 -16.22 -9.67
C ALA A 101 -21.17 -14.88 -10.29
N LYS A 102 -22.35 -14.86 -10.93
CA LYS A 102 -22.96 -13.64 -11.47
C LYS A 102 -23.36 -12.65 -10.38
N GLU A 103 -23.90 -13.14 -9.27
CA GLU A 103 -24.26 -12.30 -8.12
C GLU A 103 -23.02 -11.69 -7.44
N ARG A 104 -21.95 -12.47 -7.28
CA ARG A 104 -20.68 -11.96 -6.74
C ARG A 104 -20.04 -10.92 -7.68
N ALA A 105 -20.10 -11.14 -8.99
CA ALA A 105 -19.59 -10.18 -9.97
C ALA A 105 -20.33 -8.83 -9.90
N SER A 106 -21.66 -8.84 -9.84
CA SER A 106 -22.43 -7.60 -9.73
C SER A 106 -22.19 -6.88 -8.40
N GLN A 107 -22.00 -7.62 -7.30
CA GLN A 107 -21.62 -7.04 -6.00
C GLN A 107 -20.26 -6.34 -6.08
N LEU A 108 -19.23 -7.01 -6.61
CA LEU A 108 -17.88 -6.44 -6.78
C LEU A 108 -17.86 -5.21 -7.69
N GLU A 109 -18.63 -5.22 -8.78
CA GLU A 109 -18.79 -4.04 -9.64
C GLU A 109 -19.38 -2.86 -8.86
N SER A 110 -20.40 -3.09 -8.03
CA SER A 110 -21.04 -2.04 -7.23
C SER A 110 -20.08 -1.44 -6.18
N GLU A 111 -19.27 -2.28 -5.52
CA GLU A 111 -18.25 -1.85 -4.57
C GLU A 111 -17.15 -1.05 -5.27
N THR A 112 -16.71 -1.50 -6.45
CA THR A 112 -15.70 -0.80 -7.27
C THR A 112 -16.18 0.60 -7.64
N THR A 113 -17.41 0.74 -8.14
CA THR A 113 -17.94 2.09 -8.48
C THR A 113 -18.06 2.99 -7.24
N THR A 114 -18.28 2.42 -6.07
CA THR A 114 -18.38 3.16 -4.81
C THR A 114 -17.02 3.61 -4.33
N LEU A 115 -16.00 2.76 -4.44
CA LEU A 115 -14.61 3.08 -4.16
C LEU A 115 -14.08 4.14 -5.12
N GLU A 116 -14.35 4.02 -6.42
CA GLU A 116 -13.96 5.01 -7.43
C GLU A 116 -14.55 6.39 -7.11
N ARG A 117 -15.82 6.48 -6.70
CA ARG A 117 -16.41 7.74 -6.26
C ARG A 117 -15.72 8.32 -5.03
N HIS A 118 -15.36 7.48 -4.06
CA HIS A 118 -14.64 7.94 -2.87
C HIS A 118 -13.22 8.42 -3.19
N VAL A 119 -12.47 7.68 -4.01
CA VAL A 119 -11.13 8.08 -4.46
C VAL A 119 -11.20 9.41 -5.21
N ASN A 120 -12.13 9.53 -6.16
CA ASN A 120 -12.34 10.78 -6.90
C ASN A 120 -12.70 11.95 -5.97
N HIS A 121 -13.52 11.71 -4.95
CA HIS A 121 -13.86 12.74 -3.96
C HIS A 121 -12.63 13.17 -3.14
N VAL A 122 -11.80 12.24 -2.68
CA VAL A 122 -10.55 12.55 -1.96
C VAL A 122 -9.59 13.35 -2.86
N GLN A 123 -9.50 13.02 -4.15
CA GLN A 123 -8.64 13.73 -5.11
C GLN A 123 -9.11 15.16 -5.44
N ILE A 124 -10.39 15.50 -5.24
CA ILE A 124 -10.90 16.86 -5.45
C ILE A 124 -10.63 17.77 -4.23
N HIS A 125 -10.42 17.18 -3.06
CA HIS A 125 -10.29 17.90 -1.79
C HIS A 125 -8.84 18.04 -1.28
N ASN A 126 -7.86 17.56 -2.04
CA ASN A 126 -6.42 17.79 -1.81
C ASN A 126 -5.86 18.79 -2.82
#